data_AF-A0A8D6U7Q6-F1
#
_entry.id   AF-A0A8D6U7Q6-F1
#
_cell.length_a   1.000
_cell.length_b   1.000
_cell.length_c   1.000
_cell.angle_alpha   90.00
_cell.angle_beta   90.00
_cell.angle_gamma   90.00
#
_symmetry.space_group_name_H-M   'P 1'
#
loop_
_entity.id
_entity.type
_entity.pdbx_description
1 polymer ?
#
loop_
_entity_poly.entity_id
_entity_poly.type
_entity_poly.pdbx_seq_one_letter_code
_entity_poly.pdbx_strand_id
1 'polypeptide(L)'
;MILKKRISSENRNLRDREHFNDYVNQEFFTRGKLGHVQVKQQLLVIYAYLFYPDLYMNLLNDEAIRVEESEKSGFLDIKRIGYTIKEQLSEIQSSDNSDYPSSFKKNKLEYLLYEQTINRTKIELELLFTSNSEKLISEIIDSDQSSDFYKYLSSQFRVFSKKMKKQLLIMVIKESIKFKNSPSMNFIVQESLNEVIPSYERDSPLTKDVITRIINMWESILRNENLDQSEIIYFLNKHDLLSFHELGLYYSDLRIDTETFSNLRRKDFFLLTYLSSKGLFEKFKYWDNTIWEAIKLFDDREFLSFWIFQSIITNELGYEGFDIIPEDKRYTIWTGRYLFESPHKHTDYMESVISKIKLRLEKMEKEGFIFTEREDTRFKV
;
A
#
# COMPACT_ATOMS: atom_id res chain seq x y z
N MET A 1 25.07 -21.52 -7.04
CA MET A 1 25.69 -22.81 -7.47
C MET A 1 25.81 -22.96 -8.99
N ILE A 2 24.90 -22.41 -9.80
CA ILE A 2 24.86 -22.64 -11.27
C ILE A 2 25.82 -21.72 -12.07
N LEU A 3 25.87 -20.41 -11.79
CA LEU A 3 26.79 -19.47 -12.46
C LEU A 3 28.26 -19.90 -12.38
N LYS A 4 28.69 -20.36 -11.19
CA LYS A 4 30.07 -20.85 -10.96
C LYS A 4 30.43 -22.00 -11.89
N LYS A 5 29.51 -22.95 -12.14
CA LYS A 5 29.75 -24.09 -13.04
C LYS A 5 29.97 -23.63 -14.48
N ARG A 6 29.18 -22.65 -14.94
CA ARG A 6 29.27 -22.14 -16.31
C ARG A 6 30.60 -21.42 -16.54
N ILE A 7 30.94 -20.50 -15.64
CA ILE A 7 32.21 -19.75 -15.68
C ILE A 7 33.41 -20.71 -15.65
N SER A 8 33.36 -21.77 -14.84
CA SER A 8 34.42 -22.78 -14.78
C SER A 8 34.56 -23.60 -16.07
N SER A 9 33.49 -23.77 -16.85
CA SER A 9 33.51 -24.53 -18.11
C SER A 9 34.07 -23.76 -19.30
N GLU A 10 34.10 -22.42 -19.24
CA GLU A 10 34.56 -21.56 -20.35
C GLU A 10 36.10 -21.43 -20.45
N ASN A 11 36.86 -22.21 -19.67
CA ASN A 11 38.33 -22.30 -19.72
C ASN A 11 39.07 -20.95 -19.75
N ARG A 12 38.52 -19.93 -19.07
CA ARG A 12 39.13 -18.60 -18.94
C ARG A 12 40.52 -18.68 -18.32
N ASN A 13 41.47 -17.94 -18.90
CA ASN A 13 42.87 -17.96 -18.50
C ASN A 13 43.09 -17.21 -17.18
N LEU A 14 44.31 -17.23 -16.64
CA LEU A 14 44.62 -16.58 -15.36
C LEU A 14 44.37 -15.07 -15.39
N ARG A 15 44.78 -14.41 -16.47
CA ARG A 15 44.61 -12.97 -16.67
C ARG A 15 43.14 -12.56 -16.71
N ASP A 16 42.29 -13.34 -17.38
CA ASP A 16 40.84 -13.10 -17.42
C ASP A 16 40.22 -13.14 -16.01
N ARG A 17 40.70 -14.06 -15.16
CA ARG A 17 40.23 -14.19 -13.77
C ARG A 17 40.69 -13.03 -12.90
N GLU A 18 41.92 -12.58 -13.08
CA GLU A 18 42.45 -11.38 -12.42
C GLU A 18 41.62 -10.15 -12.79
N HIS A 19 41.41 -9.92 -14.09
CA HIS A 19 40.58 -8.82 -14.58
C HIS A 19 39.15 -8.89 -14.02
N PHE A 20 38.52 -10.07 -14.00
CA PHE A 20 37.20 -10.21 -13.39
C PHE A 20 37.20 -9.85 -11.90
N ASN A 21 38.19 -10.33 -11.14
CA ASN A 21 38.31 -10.00 -9.72
C ASN A 21 38.57 -8.50 -9.48
N ASP A 22 39.33 -7.84 -10.35
CA ASP A 22 39.58 -6.40 -10.26
C ASP A 22 38.27 -5.62 -10.39
N TYR A 23 37.42 -5.96 -11.36
CA TYR A 23 36.10 -5.33 -11.53
C TYR A 23 35.15 -5.68 -10.39
N VAL A 24 35.18 -6.92 -9.89
CA VAL A 24 34.43 -7.30 -8.68
C VAL A 24 34.84 -6.41 -7.51
N ASN A 25 36.14 -6.21 -7.29
CA ASN A 25 36.62 -5.35 -6.21
C ASN A 25 36.23 -3.89 -6.41
N GLN A 26 36.36 -3.39 -7.65
CA GLN A 26 36.01 -2.03 -8.00
C GLN A 26 34.52 -1.74 -7.78
N GLU A 27 33.64 -2.62 -8.27
CA GLU A 27 32.20 -2.41 -8.17
C GLU A 27 31.68 -2.61 -6.74
N PHE A 28 32.09 -3.67 -6.04
CA PHE A 28 31.56 -3.94 -4.71
C PHE A 28 32.16 -3.04 -3.63
N PHE A 29 33.47 -2.78 -3.66
CA PHE A 29 34.15 -2.08 -2.57
C PHE A 29 34.46 -0.62 -2.90
N THR A 30 35.03 -0.34 -4.08
CA THR A 30 35.35 1.06 -4.44
C THR A 30 34.08 1.88 -4.72
N ARG A 31 33.09 1.28 -5.39
CA ARG A 31 31.79 1.91 -5.69
C ARG A 31 30.70 1.58 -4.69
N GLY A 32 31.02 0.78 -3.67
CA GLY A 32 30.14 0.52 -2.54
C GLY A 32 28.91 -0.32 -2.86
N LYS A 33 28.87 -1.09 -3.96
CA LYS A 33 27.66 -1.87 -4.30
C LYS A 33 27.39 -3.05 -3.38
N LEU A 34 28.33 -3.42 -2.52
CA LEU A 34 28.15 -4.54 -1.60
C LEU A 34 27.02 -4.27 -0.62
N GLY A 35 25.98 -5.10 -0.64
CA GLY A 35 24.80 -4.94 0.20
C GLY A 35 23.71 -4.04 -0.38
N HIS A 36 23.96 -3.42 -1.54
CA HIS A 36 23.02 -2.59 -2.31
C HIS A 36 22.43 -3.32 -3.53
N VAL A 37 23.12 -4.35 -4.03
CA VAL A 37 22.66 -5.18 -5.16
C VAL A 37 22.71 -6.67 -4.81
N GLN A 38 21.94 -7.49 -5.52
CA GLN A 38 22.03 -8.94 -5.38
C GLN A 38 23.35 -9.44 -5.97
N VAL A 39 24.23 -9.96 -5.10
CA VAL A 39 25.60 -10.37 -5.44
C VAL A 39 25.66 -11.26 -6.69
N LYS A 40 24.80 -12.26 -6.80
CA LYS A 40 24.79 -13.19 -7.95
C LYS A 40 24.50 -12.46 -9.27
N GLN A 41 23.56 -11.52 -9.26
CA GLN A 41 23.18 -10.76 -10.45
C GLN A 41 24.27 -9.75 -10.82
N GLN A 42 24.88 -9.07 -9.83
CA GLN A 42 26.00 -8.17 -10.09
C GLN A 42 27.21 -8.88 -10.68
N LEU A 43 27.55 -10.07 -10.15
CA LEU A 43 28.63 -10.88 -10.71
C LEU A 43 28.36 -11.27 -12.16
N LEU A 44 27.10 -11.54 -12.52
CA LEU A 44 26.72 -11.85 -13.89
C LEU A 44 26.83 -10.63 -14.82
N VAL A 45 26.44 -9.44 -14.35
CA VAL A 45 26.59 -8.18 -15.12
C VAL A 45 28.06 -7.84 -15.35
N ILE A 46 28.91 -7.96 -14.33
CA ILE A 46 30.38 -7.80 -14.47
C ILE A 46 30.92 -8.82 -15.48
N TYR A 47 30.47 -10.07 -15.41
CA TYR A 47 30.93 -11.12 -16.33
C TYR A 47 30.51 -10.84 -17.77
N ALA A 48 29.28 -10.36 -17.97
CA ALA A 48 28.76 -9.98 -19.28
C ALA A 48 29.58 -8.84 -19.88
N TYR A 49 29.87 -7.80 -19.11
CA TYR A 49 30.70 -6.69 -19.58
C TYR A 49 32.08 -7.14 -20.09
N LEU A 50 32.76 -8.01 -19.35
CA LEU A 50 34.12 -8.42 -19.68
C LEU A 50 34.19 -9.41 -20.85
N PHE A 51 33.21 -10.32 -20.96
CA PHE A 51 33.34 -11.49 -21.84
C PHE A 51 32.20 -11.64 -22.86
N TYR A 52 31.12 -10.87 -22.73
CA TYR A 52 29.96 -10.86 -23.61
C TYR A 52 29.50 -9.42 -23.89
N PRO A 53 30.38 -8.57 -24.47
CA PRO A 53 30.12 -7.13 -24.61
C PRO A 53 28.82 -6.82 -25.35
N ASP A 54 28.46 -7.60 -26.38
CA ASP A 54 27.19 -7.43 -27.10
C ASP A 54 25.97 -7.63 -26.18
N LEU A 55 26.01 -8.67 -25.33
CA LEU A 55 24.92 -8.91 -24.36
C LEU A 55 24.89 -7.82 -23.29
N TYR A 56 26.04 -7.31 -22.87
CA TYR A 56 26.10 -6.19 -21.93
C TYR A 56 25.57 -4.88 -22.55
N MET A 57 25.86 -4.61 -23.83
CA MET A 57 25.27 -3.49 -24.55
C MET A 57 23.75 -3.60 -24.62
N ASN A 58 23.21 -4.80 -24.83
CA ASN A 58 21.77 -5.03 -24.76
C ASN A 58 21.22 -4.70 -23.36
N LEU A 59 21.93 -5.09 -22.29
CA LEU A 59 21.55 -4.67 -20.94
C LEU A 59 21.56 -3.15 -20.83
N LEU A 60 22.59 -2.44 -21.28
CA LEU A 60 22.66 -0.98 -21.20
C LEU A 60 21.50 -0.31 -21.94
N ASN A 61 21.24 -0.72 -23.18
CA ASN A 61 20.22 -0.14 -24.07
C ASN A 61 18.78 -0.56 -23.75
N ASP A 62 18.59 -1.43 -22.75
CA ASP A 62 17.28 -2.02 -22.43
C ASP A 62 16.70 -2.90 -23.55
N GLU A 63 17.59 -3.51 -24.33
CA GLU A 63 17.21 -4.45 -25.38
C GLU A 63 16.96 -5.83 -24.77
N ALA A 64 15.86 -6.44 -25.17
CA ALA A 64 15.45 -7.76 -24.67
C ALA A 64 16.40 -8.86 -25.17
N ILE A 65 17.04 -9.57 -24.23
CA ILE A 65 17.87 -10.73 -24.54
C ILE A 65 16.97 -11.95 -24.73
N ARG A 66 16.73 -12.33 -25.99
CA ARG A 66 15.91 -13.49 -26.36
C ARG A 66 16.77 -14.74 -26.53
N VAL A 67 16.35 -15.83 -25.90
CA VAL A 67 16.96 -17.16 -26.05
C VAL A 67 16.06 -18.00 -26.96
N GLU A 68 16.57 -18.39 -28.11
CA GLU A 68 15.84 -19.29 -29.03
C GLU A 68 15.77 -20.71 -28.45
N GLU A 69 14.76 -21.50 -28.83
CA GLU A 69 14.64 -22.88 -28.34
C GLU A 69 15.85 -23.76 -28.71
N SER A 70 16.45 -23.50 -29.87
CA SER A 70 17.69 -24.14 -30.34
C SER A 70 18.91 -23.81 -29.48
N GLU A 71 18.88 -22.68 -28.76
CA GLU A 71 19.98 -22.19 -27.90
C GLU A 71 19.79 -22.56 -26.43
N LYS A 72 18.62 -23.10 -26.05
CA LYS A 72 18.34 -23.48 -24.66
C LYS A 72 19.18 -24.67 -24.24
N SER A 73 19.75 -24.56 -23.05
CA SER A 73 20.55 -25.63 -22.46
C SER A 73 19.66 -26.85 -22.19
N GLY A 74 20.07 -28.03 -22.68
CA GLY A 74 19.42 -29.29 -22.35
C GLY A 74 19.56 -29.61 -20.85
N PHE A 75 18.64 -30.42 -20.31
CA PHE A 75 18.64 -30.78 -18.88
C PHE A 75 19.97 -31.38 -18.39
N LEU A 76 20.62 -32.21 -19.22
CA LEU A 76 21.92 -32.81 -18.91
C LEU A 76 23.03 -31.75 -18.84
N ASP A 77 23.00 -30.75 -19.72
CA ASP A 77 23.99 -29.66 -19.75
C ASP A 77 23.82 -28.71 -18.57
N ILE A 78 22.58 -28.38 -18.20
CA ILE A 78 22.29 -27.57 -17.00
C ILE A 78 22.88 -28.23 -15.75
N LYS A 79 22.74 -29.55 -15.60
CA LYS A 79 23.30 -30.28 -14.46
C LYS A 79 24.83 -30.28 -14.46
N ARG A 80 25.45 -30.45 -15.63
CA ARG A 80 26.90 -30.60 -15.80
C ARG A 80 27.63 -29.26 -15.72
N ILE A 81 27.23 -28.30 -16.54
CA ILE A 81 27.92 -27.01 -16.75
C ILE A 81 27.06 -25.80 -16.44
N GLY A 82 25.74 -25.95 -16.26
CA GLY A 82 24.84 -24.84 -15.93
C GLY A 82 24.28 -24.13 -17.17
N TYR A 83 23.34 -23.21 -16.93
CA TYR A 83 22.74 -22.36 -17.98
C TYR A 83 23.80 -21.49 -18.66
N THR A 84 23.57 -21.18 -19.94
CA THR A 84 24.37 -20.21 -20.69
C THR A 84 24.30 -18.82 -20.04
N ILE A 85 25.26 -17.96 -20.37
CA ILE A 85 25.23 -16.55 -19.93
C ILE A 85 24.02 -15.82 -20.53
N LYS A 86 23.68 -16.09 -21.80
CA LYS A 86 22.50 -15.54 -22.48
C LYS A 86 21.20 -15.91 -21.75
N GLU A 87 21.05 -17.17 -21.34
CA GLU A 87 19.90 -17.63 -20.53
C GLU A 87 19.83 -16.93 -19.16
N GLN A 88 20.95 -16.86 -18.45
CA GLN A 88 20.97 -16.21 -17.14
C GLN A 88 20.70 -14.70 -17.23
N LEU A 89 21.18 -14.03 -18.29
CA LEU A 89 20.92 -12.61 -18.53
C LEU A 89 19.45 -12.36 -18.90
N SER A 90 18.89 -13.20 -19.77
CA SER A 90 17.46 -13.20 -20.09
C SER A 90 16.61 -13.43 -18.84
N GLU A 91 17.04 -14.34 -17.95
CA GLU A 91 16.39 -14.60 -16.66
C GLU A 91 16.41 -13.35 -15.79
N ILE A 92 17.54 -12.66 -15.58
CA ILE A 92 17.55 -11.49 -14.68
C ILE A 92 16.84 -10.26 -15.26
N GLN A 93 16.66 -10.17 -16.58
CA GLN A 93 15.82 -9.14 -17.22
C GLN A 93 14.32 -9.44 -17.04
N SER A 94 13.94 -10.72 -17.10
CA SER A 94 12.54 -11.15 -17.16
C SER A 94 11.97 -11.53 -15.80
N SER A 95 12.80 -12.04 -14.89
CA SER A 95 12.42 -12.54 -13.57
C SER A 95 12.69 -11.51 -12.48
N ASP A 96 11.80 -11.49 -11.50
CA ASP A 96 11.93 -10.71 -10.29
C ASP A 96 11.75 -11.63 -9.09
N ASN A 97 12.35 -11.26 -7.97
CA ASN A 97 12.14 -11.90 -6.69
C ASN A 97 11.65 -10.87 -5.67
N SER A 98 11.09 -11.35 -4.57
CA SER A 98 10.68 -10.50 -3.45
C SER A 98 11.83 -10.23 -2.47
N ASP A 99 13.07 -10.47 -2.85
CA ASP A 99 14.22 -10.32 -1.96
C ASP A 99 14.67 -8.86 -1.90
N TYR A 100 15.38 -8.52 -0.82
CA TYR A 100 16.07 -7.24 -0.67
C TYR A 100 17.59 -7.48 -0.55
N PRO A 101 18.45 -6.72 -1.26
CA PRO A 101 18.13 -5.61 -2.17
C PRO A 101 17.35 -6.01 -3.43
N SER A 102 16.75 -5.02 -4.07
CA SER A 102 15.91 -5.21 -5.27
C SER A 102 16.68 -5.91 -6.40
N SER A 103 16.00 -6.75 -7.17
CA SER A 103 16.58 -7.44 -8.32
C SER A 103 16.97 -6.47 -9.45
N PHE A 104 17.79 -6.96 -10.40
CA PHE A 104 18.16 -6.23 -11.61
C PHE A 104 16.95 -5.70 -12.38
N LYS A 105 15.89 -6.50 -12.51
CA LYS A 105 14.65 -6.09 -13.19
C LYS A 105 13.99 -4.90 -12.51
N LYS A 106 14.01 -4.84 -11.17
CA LYS A 106 13.41 -3.75 -10.39
C LYS A 106 14.29 -2.51 -10.31
N ASN A 107 15.60 -2.67 -10.25
CA ASN A 107 16.53 -1.56 -10.05
C ASN A 107 17.80 -1.68 -10.91
N LYS A 108 17.61 -1.71 -12.22
CA LYS A 108 18.66 -1.96 -13.22
C LYS A 108 19.88 -1.04 -13.07
N LEU A 109 19.64 0.26 -12.86
CA LEU A 109 20.70 1.28 -12.84
C LEU A 109 21.80 0.97 -11.82
N GLU A 110 21.43 0.48 -10.63
CA GLU A 110 22.38 0.14 -9.58
C GLU A 110 23.33 -1.01 -9.95
N TYR A 111 22.93 -1.85 -10.90
CA TYR A 111 23.75 -2.97 -11.35
C TYR A 111 24.71 -2.60 -12.47
N LEU A 112 24.39 -1.57 -13.27
CA LEU A 112 25.22 -1.17 -14.39
C LEU A 112 26.59 -0.72 -13.91
N LEU A 113 27.64 -1.21 -14.58
CA LEU A 113 29.00 -0.82 -14.23
C LEU A 113 29.16 0.68 -14.29
N TYR A 114 29.96 1.15 -13.35
CA TYR A 114 30.28 2.55 -13.20
C TYR A 114 29.18 3.48 -12.66
N GLU A 115 28.01 2.94 -12.32
CA GLU A 115 26.95 3.67 -11.61
C GLU A 115 27.15 3.65 -10.09
N GLN A 116 26.55 4.63 -9.40
CA GLN A 116 26.49 4.71 -7.94
C GLN A 116 25.17 4.12 -7.42
N THR A 117 25.22 3.54 -6.22
CA THR A 117 24.02 3.06 -5.52
C THR A 117 23.46 4.15 -4.62
N ILE A 118 22.15 4.35 -4.69
CA ILE A 118 21.43 5.35 -3.89
C ILE A 118 20.52 4.72 -2.84
N ASN A 119 20.22 3.42 -2.99
CA ASN A 119 19.44 2.67 -2.02
C ASN A 119 20.23 2.40 -0.72
N ARG A 120 19.51 2.00 0.33
CA ARG A 120 20.08 1.61 1.62
C ARG A 120 20.48 0.14 1.63
N THR A 121 21.50 -0.20 2.40
CA THR A 121 21.89 -1.58 2.64
C THR A 121 20.88 -2.32 3.53
N LYS A 122 20.90 -3.65 3.44
CA LYS A 122 20.19 -4.53 4.38
C LYS A 122 20.55 -4.24 5.85
N ILE A 123 21.84 -3.99 6.14
CA ILE A 123 22.32 -3.75 7.51
C ILE A 123 21.73 -2.44 8.07
N GLU A 124 21.74 -1.37 7.26
CA GLU A 124 21.17 -0.08 7.68
C GLU A 124 19.66 -0.15 7.95
N LEU A 125 18.95 -1.03 7.25
CA LEU A 125 17.52 -1.25 7.46
C LEU A 125 17.27 -2.17 8.66
N GLU A 126 18.05 -3.24 8.83
CA GLU A 126 17.99 -4.11 10.01
C GLU A 126 18.16 -3.32 11.32
N LEU A 127 19.08 -2.35 11.33
CA LEU A 127 19.32 -1.48 12.48
C LEU A 127 18.09 -0.65 12.88
N LEU A 128 17.14 -0.36 11.98
CA LEU A 128 15.90 0.33 12.34
C LEU A 128 15.02 -0.49 13.30
N PHE A 129 15.08 -1.82 13.20
CA PHE A 129 14.24 -2.74 13.97
C PHE A 129 14.88 -3.16 15.31
N THR A 130 16.10 -2.72 15.62
CA THR A 130 16.78 -3.11 16.87
C THR A 130 16.45 -2.19 18.05
N SER A 131 16.06 -0.95 17.77
CA SER A 131 15.58 0.02 18.77
C SER A 131 14.21 0.51 18.35
N ASN A 132 13.21 0.41 19.24
CA ASN A 132 11.88 1.01 19.07
C ASN A 132 11.99 2.54 19.04
N SER A 133 12.52 3.06 17.95
CA SER A 133 12.92 4.45 17.79
C SER A 133 11.83 5.22 17.06
N GLU A 134 11.77 6.52 17.32
CA GLU A 134 10.95 7.45 16.53
C GLU A 134 11.26 7.34 15.04
N LYS A 135 12.52 7.01 14.69
CA LYS A 135 12.94 6.75 13.31
C LYS A 135 12.21 5.57 12.68
N LEU A 136 11.96 4.48 13.40
CA LEU A 136 11.18 3.37 12.86
C LEU A 136 9.73 3.79 12.58
N ILE A 137 9.15 4.60 13.47
CA ILE A 137 7.78 5.11 13.31
C ILE A 137 7.69 6.03 12.09
N SER A 138 8.65 6.96 11.91
CA SER A 138 8.67 7.83 10.73
C SER A 138 8.81 7.01 9.45
N GLU A 139 9.67 5.99 9.43
CA GLU A 139 9.81 5.11 8.26
C GLU A 139 8.52 4.34 7.95
N ILE A 140 7.79 3.88 8.97
CA ILE A 140 6.48 3.25 8.78
C ILE A 140 5.48 4.24 8.20
N ILE A 141 5.44 5.48 8.66
CA ILE A 141 4.46 6.50 8.23
C ILE A 141 4.79 7.05 6.84
N ASP A 142 6.06 7.31 6.55
CA ASP A 142 6.48 8.10 5.38
C ASP A 142 6.85 7.22 4.18
N SER A 143 6.91 5.90 4.35
CA SER A 143 7.31 4.97 3.28
C SER A 143 6.23 4.78 2.22
N ASP A 144 6.65 4.85 0.95
CA ASP A 144 5.88 4.39 -0.20
C ASP A 144 6.31 2.98 -0.65
N GLN A 145 5.60 2.38 -1.62
CA GLN A 145 5.90 1.03 -2.14
C GLN A 145 7.28 0.92 -2.84
N SER A 146 7.82 2.03 -3.32
CA SER A 146 9.12 2.13 -3.98
C SER A 146 10.28 2.34 -2.99
N SER A 147 9.98 2.78 -1.76
CA SER A 147 10.97 3.02 -0.73
C SER A 147 11.73 1.75 -0.34
N ASP A 148 12.99 1.92 0.03
CA ASP A 148 13.83 0.82 0.51
C ASP A 148 13.27 0.17 1.77
N PHE A 149 12.70 0.97 2.66
CA PHE A 149 12.07 0.47 3.88
C PHE A 149 10.91 -0.48 3.57
N TYR A 150 9.98 -0.09 2.70
CA TYR A 150 8.85 -0.94 2.32
C TYR A 150 9.32 -2.23 1.63
N LYS A 151 10.25 -2.12 0.68
CA LYS A 151 10.82 -3.28 -0.02
C LYS A 151 11.50 -4.24 0.96
N TYR A 152 12.28 -3.73 1.89
CA TYR A 152 12.91 -4.54 2.93
C TYR A 152 11.89 -5.18 3.86
N LEU A 153 10.94 -4.39 4.39
CA LEU A 153 9.85 -4.84 5.25
C LEU A 153 9.10 -6.00 4.59
N SER A 154 8.63 -5.80 3.35
CA SER A 154 7.88 -6.81 2.61
C SER A 154 8.67 -8.10 2.36
N SER A 155 9.98 -8.00 2.12
CA SER A 155 10.87 -9.16 1.94
C SER A 155 11.11 -9.96 3.22
N GLN A 156 11.21 -9.29 4.38
CA GLN A 156 11.63 -9.92 5.64
C GLN A 156 10.48 -10.18 6.61
N PHE A 157 9.29 -9.62 6.38
CA PHE A 157 8.20 -9.66 7.35
C PHE A 157 7.88 -11.08 7.83
N ARG A 158 7.86 -12.05 6.90
CA ARG A 158 7.56 -13.46 7.22
C ARG A 158 8.51 -14.06 8.25
N VAL A 159 9.79 -13.68 8.23
CA VAL A 159 10.83 -14.21 9.14
C VAL A 159 10.96 -13.41 10.43
N PHE A 160 10.28 -12.27 10.57
CA PHE A 160 10.25 -11.53 11.82
C PHE A 160 9.64 -12.35 12.96
N SER A 161 10.20 -12.18 14.15
CA SER A 161 9.67 -12.82 15.36
C SER A 161 8.23 -12.35 15.63
N LYS A 162 7.42 -13.21 16.27
CA LYS A 162 6.06 -12.85 16.71
C LYS A 162 6.03 -11.57 17.55
N LYS A 163 7.06 -11.36 18.38
CA LYS A 163 7.21 -10.15 19.20
C LYS A 163 7.36 -8.90 18.32
N MET A 164 8.22 -8.96 17.31
CA MET A 164 8.45 -7.85 16.39
C MET A 164 7.18 -7.53 15.59
N LYS A 165 6.52 -8.54 15.03
CA LYS A 165 5.25 -8.34 14.30
C LYS A 165 4.18 -7.68 15.16
N LYS A 166 4.01 -8.15 16.40
CA LYS A 166 3.08 -7.54 17.37
C LYS A 166 3.45 -6.09 17.68
N GLN A 167 4.74 -5.79 17.86
CA GLN A 167 5.20 -4.43 18.10
C GLN A 167 4.90 -3.49 16.92
N LEU A 168 5.21 -3.93 15.69
CA LEU A 168 4.88 -3.18 14.47
C LEU A 168 3.38 -2.94 14.36
N LEU A 169 2.55 -3.95 14.62
CA LEU A 169 1.10 -3.80 14.57
C LEU A 169 0.58 -2.77 15.58
N ILE A 170 1.10 -2.77 16.82
CA ILE A 170 0.72 -1.78 17.84
C ILE A 170 1.14 -0.37 17.40
N MET A 171 2.31 -0.20 16.79
CA MET A 171 2.73 1.09 16.24
C MET A 171 1.74 1.55 15.16
N VAL A 172 1.37 0.66 14.22
CA VAL A 172 0.40 0.97 13.17
C VAL A 172 -0.94 1.39 13.77
N ILE A 173 -1.50 0.64 14.73
CA ILE A 173 -2.78 0.98 15.39
C ILE A 173 -2.73 2.40 15.98
N LYS A 174 -1.66 2.73 16.70
CA LYS A 174 -1.51 4.04 17.35
C LYS A 174 -1.40 5.19 16.36
N GLU A 175 -0.71 4.99 15.23
CA GLU A 175 -0.56 6.02 14.21
C GLU A 175 -1.80 6.13 13.30
N SER A 176 -2.52 5.03 13.07
CA SER A 176 -3.78 5.04 12.31
C SER A 176 -4.84 5.93 12.96
N ILE A 177 -4.96 5.88 14.30
CA ILE A 177 -5.90 6.75 15.05
C ILE A 177 -5.48 8.23 15.02
N LYS A 178 -4.22 8.53 14.70
CA LYS A 178 -3.75 9.90 14.43
C LYS A 178 -3.93 10.31 12.96
N PHE A 179 -4.80 9.62 12.24
CA PHE A 179 -5.11 9.88 10.82
C PHE A 179 -3.92 9.67 9.88
N LYS A 180 -2.90 8.89 10.28
CA LYS A 180 -1.80 8.51 9.40
C LYS A 180 -2.15 7.28 8.58
N ASN A 181 -1.58 7.19 7.39
CA ASN A 181 -1.71 6.03 6.52
C ASN A 181 -0.48 5.93 5.61
N SER A 182 -0.08 4.71 5.29
CA SER A 182 1.01 4.46 4.36
C SER A 182 0.90 3.04 3.78
N PRO A 183 1.54 2.77 2.63
CA PRO A 183 1.72 1.42 2.14
C PRO A 183 2.29 0.44 3.17
N SER A 184 3.27 0.85 4.00
CA SER A 184 3.83 -0.02 5.04
C SER A 184 2.84 -0.34 6.15
N MET A 185 2.04 0.64 6.58
CA MET A 185 0.97 0.44 7.57
C MET A 185 -0.06 -0.57 7.06
N ASN A 186 -0.55 -0.36 5.83
CA ASN A 186 -1.48 -1.28 5.16
C ASN A 186 -0.89 -2.68 5.01
N PHE A 187 0.38 -2.80 4.61
CA PHE A 187 1.06 -4.08 4.49
C PHE A 187 1.12 -4.84 5.82
N ILE A 188 1.50 -4.18 6.91
CA ILE A 188 1.56 -4.82 8.25
C ILE A 188 0.18 -5.32 8.68
N VAL A 189 -0.87 -4.54 8.44
CA VAL A 189 -2.25 -4.90 8.79
C VAL A 189 -2.73 -6.09 7.97
N GLN A 190 -2.53 -6.07 6.65
CA GLN A 190 -2.94 -7.14 5.76
C GLN A 190 -2.16 -8.44 6.01
N GLU A 191 -0.85 -8.37 6.28
CA GLU A 191 -0.07 -9.55 6.62
C GLU A 191 -0.45 -10.12 7.99
N SER A 192 -0.79 -9.26 8.96
CA SER A 192 -1.32 -9.71 10.26
C SER A 192 -2.62 -10.49 10.09
N LEU A 193 -3.50 -10.04 9.18
CA LEU A 193 -4.71 -10.78 8.82
C LEU A 193 -4.38 -12.10 8.10
N ASN A 194 -3.44 -12.10 7.16
CA ASN A 194 -3.02 -13.30 6.41
C ASN A 194 -2.51 -14.44 7.29
N GLU A 195 -1.96 -14.14 8.48
CA GLU A 195 -1.54 -15.18 9.43
C GLU A 195 -2.71 -15.97 10.05
N VAL A 196 -3.92 -15.41 10.04
CA VAL A 196 -5.11 -16.00 10.67
C VAL A 196 -6.19 -16.38 9.66
N ILE A 197 -6.38 -15.53 8.63
CA ILE A 197 -7.36 -15.69 7.56
C ILE A 197 -6.63 -15.48 6.24
N PRO A 198 -6.18 -16.57 5.59
CA PRO A 198 -5.46 -16.51 4.33
C PRO A 198 -6.24 -15.77 3.25
N SER A 199 -5.53 -15.14 2.30
CA SER A 199 -6.15 -14.39 1.20
C SER A 199 -7.12 -15.21 0.34
N TYR A 200 -6.88 -16.51 0.16
CA TYR A 200 -7.77 -17.38 -0.62
C TYR A 200 -9.10 -17.69 0.08
N GLU A 201 -9.25 -17.38 1.38
CA GLU A 201 -10.53 -17.48 2.09
C GLU A 201 -11.34 -16.17 2.00
N ARG A 202 -10.77 -15.13 1.37
CA ARG A 202 -11.29 -13.76 1.33
C ARG A 202 -11.79 -13.38 -0.06
N ASP A 203 -12.47 -14.31 -0.73
CA ASP A 203 -13.11 -14.06 -2.02
C ASP A 203 -14.20 -12.99 -1.87
N SER A 204 -14.26 -12.05 -2.80
CA SER A 204 -15.29 -11.01 -2.82
C SER A 204 -16.52 -11.48 -3.60
N PRO A 205 -17.74 -11.36 -3.07
CA PRO A 205 -18.10 -10.77 -1.78
C PRO A 205 -17.78 -11.69 -0.60
N LEU A 206 -17.34 -11.12 0.54
CA LEU A 206 -17.03 -11.91 1.74
C LEU A 206 -18.28 -12.59 2.31
N THR A 207 -18.12 -13.83 2.78
CA THR A 207 -19.18 -14.54 3.49
C THR A 207 -19.35 -14.00 4.92
N LYS A 208 -20.55 -14.16 5.50
CA LYS A 208 -20.83 -13.74 6.89
C LYS A 208 -19.89 -14.37 7.92
N ASP A 209 -19.47 -15.62 7.70
CA ASP A 209 -18.50 -16.30 8.56
C ASP A 209 -17.13 -15.61 8.53
N VAL A 210 -16.63 -15.31 7.32
CA VAL A 210 -15.34 -14.63 7.14
C VAL A 210 -15.38 -13.23 7.75
N ILE A 211 -16.46 -12.46 7.52
CA ILE A 211 -16.66 -11.13 8.15
C ILE A 211 -16.60 -11.25 9.68
N THR A 212 -17.31 -12.23 10.25
CA THR A 212 -17.34 -12.47 11.71
C THR A 212 -15.96 -12.81 12.25
N ARG A 213 -15.20 -13.66 11.55
CA ARG A 213 -13.82 -14.02 11.94
C ARG A 213 -12.88 -12.82 11.89
N ILE A 214 -12.96 -11.99 10.85
CA ILE A 214 -12.18 -10.73 10.73
C ILE A 214 -12.48 -9.82 11.92
N ILE A 215 -13.76 -9.55 12.19
CA ILE A 215 -14.16 -8.64 13.28
C ILE A 215 -13.74 -9.19 14.64
N ASN A 216 -13.99 -10.47 14.93
CA ASN A 216 -13.62 -11.06 16.23
C ASN A 216 -12.11 -10.98 16.50
N MET A 217 -11.29 -11.22 15.47
CA MET A 217 -9.83 -11.08 15.57
C MET A 217 -9.44 -9.63 15.90
N TRP A 218 -9.91 -8.68 15.09
CA TRP A 218 -9.51 -7.29 15.21
C TRP A 218 -10.09 -6.62 16.45
N GLU A 219 -11.34 -6.88 16.82
CA GLU A 219 -11.92 -6.37 18.07
C GLU A 219 -11.10 -6.79 19.29
N SER A 220 -10.65 -8.05 19.36
CA SER A 220 -9.80 -8.51 20.45
C SER A 220 -8.50 -7.70 20.55
N ILE A 221 -7.87 -7.41 19.42
CA ILE A 221 -6.60 -6.66 19.37
C ILE A 221 -6.84 -5.18 19.70
N LEU A 222 -7.83 -4.55 19.06
CA LEU A 222 -8.07 -3.11 19.14
C LEU A 222 -8.65 -2.68 20.49
N ARG A 223 -9.49 -3.52 21.12
CA ARG A 223 -10.00 -3.26 22.48
C ARG A 223 -8.89 -3.28 23.53
N ASN A 224 -7.85 -4.10 23.34
CA ASN A 224 -6.68 -4.08 24.23
C ASN A 224 -5.88 -2.76 24.13
N GLU A 225 -6.03 -2.02 23.04
CA GLU A 225 -5.47 -0.67 22.87
C GLU A 225 -6.47 0.45 23.27
N ASN A 226 -7.57 0.10 23.94
CA ASN A 226 -8.62 1.02 24.43
C ASN A 226 -9.34 1.82 23.33
N LEU A 227 -9.50 1.22 22.16
CA LEU A 227 -10.34 1.79 21.09
C LEU A 227 -11.81 1.52 21.38
N ASP A 228 -12.63 2.54 21.19
CA ASP A 228 -14.10 2.38 21.23
C ASP A 228 -14.63 1.70 19.95
N GLN A 229 -15.91 1.36 19.92
CA GLN A 229 -16.52 0.68 18.76
C GLN A 229 -16.40 1.50 17.47
N SER A 230 -16.46 2.83 17.56
CA SER A 230 -16.37 3.71 16.40
C SER A 230 -14.95 3.77 15.83
N GLU A 231 -13.93 3.75 16.68
CA GLU A 231 -12.52 3.65 16.27
C GLU A 231 -12.18 2.27 15.69
N ILE A 232 -12.80 1.21 16.18
CA ILE A 232 -12.66 -0.14 15.62
C ILE A 232 -13.21 -0.17 14.19
N ILE A 233 -14.44 0.31 13.99
CA ILE A 233 -15.07 0.41 12.67
C ILE A 233 -14.19 1.25 11.73
N TYR A 234 -13.69 2.38 12.22
CA TYR A 234 -12.76 3.23 11.48
C TYR A 234 -11.50 2.48 11.05
N PHE A 235 -10.84 1.78 11.96
CA PHE A 235 -9.62 1.03 11.65
C PHE A 235 -9.87 -0.07 10.61
N LEU A 236 -10.97 -0.82 10.77
CA LEU A 236 -11.37 -1.89 9.84
C LEU A 236 -11.60 -1.35 8.43
N ASN A 237 -12.28 -0.23 8.29
CA ASN A 237 -12.55 0.34 6.98
C ASN A 237 -11.33 1.04 6.38
N LYS A 238 -10.56 1.77 7.19
CA LYS A 238 -9.38 2.53 6.73
C LYS A 238 -8.31 1.66 6.08
N HIS A 239 -8.10 0.45 6.60
CA HIS A 239 -7.09 -0.48 6.09
C HIS A 239 -7.66 -1.51 5.10
N ASP A 240 -8.82 -1.21 4.51
CA ASP A 240 -9.52 -2.06 3.55
C ASP A 240 -9.70 -3.51 4.05
N LEU A 241 -9.98 -3.65 5.35
CA LEU A 241 -10.31 -4.95 5.93
C LEU A 241 -11.77 -5.29 5.69
N LEU A 242 -12.66 -4.28 5.82
CA LEU A 242 -14.09 -4.40 5.55
C LEU A 242 -14.66 -3.09 5.00
N SER A 243 -15.51 -3.21 3.98
CA SER A 243 -16.35 -2.13 3.46
C SER A 243 -17.49 -1.79 4.44
N PHE A 244 -18.09 -0.61 4.29
CA PHE A 244 -19.31 -0.28 5.04
C PHE A 244 -20.45 -1.26 4.81
N HIS A 245 -20.53 -1.89 3.63
CA HIS A 245 -21.51 -2.93 3.36
C HIS A 245 -21.32 -4.12 4.32
N GLU A 246 -20.11 -4.66 4.39
CA GLU A 246 -19.78 -5.81 5.23
C GLU A 246 -19.89 -5.47 6.73
N LEU A 247 -19.45 -4.27 7.12
CA LEU A 247 -19.63 -3.75 8.48
C LEU A 247 -21.11 -3.62 8.83
N GLY A 248 -21.95 -3.13 7.92
CA GLY A 248 -23.40 -3.00 8.10
C GLY A 248 -24.12 -4.35 8.19
N LEU A 249 -23.62 -5.40 7.52
CA LEU A 249 -24.15 -6.76 7.65
C LEU A 249 -23.87 -7.35 9.05
N TYR A 250 -22.72 -7.05 9.64
CA TYR A 250 -22.36 -7.51 10.99
C TYR A 250 -23.05 -6.67 12.08
N TYR A 251 -22.87 -5.36 12.04
CA TYR A 251 -23.43 -4.41 13.00
C TYR A 251 -24.87 -4.00 12.62
N SER A 252 -25.75 -5.00 12.47
CA SER A 252 -27.14 -4.82 12.00
C SER A 252 -28.07 -4.14 13.03
N ASP A 253 -27.69 -4.20 14.30
CA ASP A 253 -28.46 -3.75 15.46
C ASP A 253 -28.02 -2.39 16.03
N LEU A 254 -27.08 -1.70 15.36
CA LEU A 254 -26.67 -0.34 15.75
C LEU A 254 -27.86 0.60 15.90
N ARG A 255 -27.79 1.44 16.92
CA ARG A 255 -28.75 2.49 17.22
C ARG A 255 -28.02 3.81 17.40
N ILE A 256 -28.66 4.88 16.97
CA ILE A 256 -28.19 6.24 17.21
C ILE A 256 -29.07 6.80 18.33
N ASP A 257 -28.64 6.60 19.57
CA ASP A 257 -29.12 7.41 20.68
C ASP A 257 -28.12 8.53 20.93
N THR A 258 -28.62 9.76 21.05
CA THR A 258 -27.77 10.96 21.10
C THR A 258 -26.83 10.99 22.31
N GLU A 259 -27.22 10.33 23.40
CA GLU A 259 -26.44 10.29 24.64
C GLU A 259 -25.16 9.47 24.47
N THR A 260 -25.25 8.22 23.99
CA THR A 260 -24.06 7.38 23.78
C THR A 260 -23.28 7.80 22.53
N PHE A 261 -23.96 8.27 21.48
CA PHE A 261 -23.32 8.70 20.23
C PHE A 261 -22.35 9.86 20.44
N SER A 262 -22.70 10.81 21.32
CA SER A 262 -21.84 11.97 21.62
C SER A 262 -20.47 11.59 22.19
N ASN A 263 -20.36 10.44 22.87
CA ASN A 263 -19.13 9.97 23.51
C ASN A 263 -18.21 9.17 22.57
N LEU A 264 -18.67 8.85 21.36
CA LEU A 264 -17.86 8.12 20.37
C LEU A 264 -16.76 9.02 19.80
N ARG A 265 -15.57 8.46 19.61
CA ARG A 265 -14.41 9.20 19.08
C ARG A 265 -14.42 9.34 17.55
N ARG A 266 -15.11 8.45 16.83
CA ARG A 266 -15.27 8.45 15.36
C ARG A 266 -16.73 8.30 14.94
N LYS A 267 -17.52 9.31 15.29
CA LYS A 267 -18.97 9.31 15.09
C LYS A 267 -19.35 9.15 13.62
N ASP A 268 -18.52 9.69 12.72
CA ASP A 268 -18.65 9.58 11.28
C ASP A 268 -18.70 8.11 10.82
N PHE A 269 -17.75 7.29 11.28
CA PHE A 269 -17.68 5.87 10.90
C PHE A 269 -18.81 5.03 11.50
N PHE A 270 -19.20 5.34 12.74
CA PHE A 270 -20.37 4.71 13.36
C PHE A 270 -21.65 5.02 12.57
N LEU A 271 -21.85 6.28 12.20
CA LEU A 271 -23.02 6.69 11.43
C LEU A 271 -23.03 6.09 10.02
N LEU A 272 -21.90 6.07 9.30
CA LEU A 272 -21.79 5.44 7.98
C LEU A 272 -22.14 3.96 8.03
N THR A 273 -21.70 3.26 9.07
CA THR A 273 -22.02 1.84 9.28
C THR A 273 -23.50 1.63 9.60
N TYR A 274 -24.09 2.47 10.44
CA TYR A 274 -25.52 2.46 10.70
C TYR A 274 -26.34 2.69 9.41
N LEU A 275 -25.97 3.70 8.61
CA LEU A 275 -26.67 3.99 7.35
C LEU A 275 -26.60 2.81 6.38
N SER A 276 -25.44 2.15 6.31
CA SER A 276 -25.27 0.93 5.52
C SER A 276 -26.17 -0.20 6.03
N SER A 277 -26.20 -0.45 7.35
CA SER A 277 -27.01 -1.54 7.93
C SER A 277 -28.52 -1.35 7.74
N LYS A 278 -28.97 -0.09 7.60
CA LYS A 278 -30.37 0.24 7.28
C LYS A 278 -30.65 0.41 5.79
N GLY A 279 -29.65 0.26 4.93
CA GLY A 279 -29.79 0.48 3.48
C GLY A 279 -30.14 1.92 3.11
N LEU A 280 -29.70 2.89 3.93
CA LEU A 280 -29.94 4.33 3.81
C LEU A 280 -28.72 5.10 3.24
N PHE A 281 -27.61 4.42 2.97
CA PHE A 281 -26.41 4.99 2.38
C PHE A 281 -26.75 5.76 1.07
N GLU A 282 -26.35 7.03 0.97
CA GLU A 282 -26.66 7.96 -0.14
C GLU A 282 -28.16 8.21 -0.43
N LYS A 283 -29.08 7.68 0.39
CA LYS A 283 -30.53 7.87 0.22
C LYS A 283 -31.08 8.99 1.10
N PHE A 284 -30.53 10.19 0.95
CA PHE A 284 -30.76 11.36 1.81
C PHE A 284 -32.23 11.74 2.03
N LYS A 285 -33.09 11.51 1.03
CA LYS A 285 -34.54 11.79 1.11
C LYS A 285 -35.27 10.95 2.16
N TYR A 286 -34.71 9.81 2.56
CA TYR A 286 -35.28 8.93 3.58
C TYR A 286 -34.62 9.07 4.94
N TRP A 287 -33.70 10.02 5.11
CA TRP A 287 -33.06 10.25 6.40
C TRP A 287 -34.00 11.01 7.34
N ASP A 288 -34.26 10.41 8.50
CA ASP A 288 -35.05 11.03 9.56
C ASP A 288 -34.25 12.10 10.33
N ASN A 289 -34.92 12.80 11.24
CA ASN A 289 -34.29 13.84 12.05
C ASN A 289 -33.16 13.28 12.94
N THR A 290 -33.24 12.01 13.37
CA THR A 290 -32.21 11.39 14.22
C THR A 290 -30.86 11.40 13.53
N ILE A 291 -30.82 11.05 12.24
CA ILE A 291 -29.60 11.10 11.42
C ILE A 291 -29.07 12.54 11.32
N TRP A 292 -29.95 13.52 11.04
CA TRP A 292 -29.54 14.92 10.92
C TRP A 292 -29.04 15.52 12.23
N GLU A 293 -29.64 15.17 13.38
CA GLU A 293 -29.15 15.59 14.69
C GLU A 293 -27.80 14.96 15.02
N ALA A 294 -27.58 13.69 14.65
CA ALA A 294 -26.29 13.02 14.83
C ALA A 294 -25.16 13.74 14.08
N ILE A 295 -25.40 14.17 12.84
CA ILE A 295 -24.41 14.89 12.01
C ILE A 295 -24.00 16.22 12.66
N LYS A 296 -24.89 16.88 13.42
CA LYS A 296 -24.55 18.13 14.11
C LYS A 296 -23.51 17.95 15.23
N LEU A 297 -23.34 16.73 15.72
CA LEU A 297 -22.37 16.40 16.77
C LEU A 297 -20.95 16.15 16.22
N PHE A 298 -20.76 16.20 14.91
CA PHE A 298 -19.45 16.00 14.28
C PHE A 298 -18.53 17.21 14.47
N ASP A 299 -17.26 16.92 14.77
CA ASP A 299 -16.19 17.88 14.55
C ASP A 299 -15.97 18.14 13.04
N ASP A 300 -15.09 19.08 12.70
CA ASP A 300 -14.87 19.47 11.30
C ASP A 300 -14.31 18.30 10.46
N ARG A 301 -13.46 17.45 11.04
CA ARG A 301 -12.85 16.31 10.33
C ARG A 301 -13.88 15.21 10.12
N GLU A 302 -14.62 14.86 11.18
CA GLU A 302 -15.73 13.90 11.12
C GLU A 302 -16.76 14.34 10.07
N PHE A 303 -17.11 15.63 10.04
CA PHE A 303 -18.04 16.21 9.07
C PHE A 303 -17.55 16.06 7.63
N LEU A 304 -16.31 16.45 7.35
CA LEU A 304 -15.73 16.34 5.99
C LEU A 304 -15.59 14.88 5.55
N SER A 305 -15.03 14.03 6.41
CA SER A 305 -14.88 12.59 6.19
C SER A 305 -16.23 11.94 5.84
N PHE A 306 -17.26 12.19 6.65
CA PHE A 306 -18.61 11.67 6.43
C PHE A 306 -19.16 12.05 5.05
N TRP A 307 -19.06 13.32 4.67
CA TRP A 307 -19.60 13.80 3.39
C TRP A 307 -18.75 13.40 2.18
N ILE A 308 -17.47 13.09 2.37
CA ILE A 308 -16.63 12.45 1.35
C ILE A 308 -17.14 11.03 1.06
N PHE A 309 -17.39 10.22 2.09
CA PHE A 309 -17.95 8.88 1.91
C PHE A 309 -19.38 8.88 1.36
N GLN A 310 -20.18 9.91 1.67
CA GLN A 310 -21.51 10.10 1.09
C GLN A 310 -21.47 10.76 -0.28
N SER A 311 -20.30 10.92 -0.90
CA SER A 311 -20.21 11.43 -2.27
C SER A 311 -20.77 12.87 -2.44
N ILE A 312 -20.76 13.70 -1.39
CA ILE A 312 -21.24 15.09 -1.44
C ILE A 312 -20.08 16.08 -1.46
N ILE A 313 -18.99 15.77 -0.77
CA ILE A 313 -17.78 16.59 -0.71
C ILE A 313 -16.61 15.82 -1.32
N THR A 314 -15.66 16.52 -1.95
CA THR A 314 -14.36 15.94 -2.33
C THR A 314 -13.23 16.92 -2.06
N ASN A 315 -12.08 16.40 -1.66
CA ASN A 315 -10.82 17.10 -1.52
C ASN A 315 -9.83 16.78 -2.64
N GLU A 316 -10.28 16.10 -3.71
CA GLU A 316 -9.45 15.65 -4.85
C GLU A 316 -8.34 14.64 -4.50
N LEU A 317 -8.16 14.27 -3.23
CA LEU A 317 -7.18 13.27 -2.76
C LEU A 317 -7.67 11.82 -2.93
N GLY A 318 -8.87 11.64 -3.48
CA GLY A 318 -9.48 10.32 -3.66
C GLY A 318 -9.94 9.68 -2.35
N TYR A 319 -10.26 8.38 -2.41
CA TYR A 319 -10.79 7.62 -1.29
C TYR A 319 -9.79 7.58 -0.12
N GLU A 320 -8.50 7.37 -0.37
CA GLU A 320 -7.48 7.24 0.69
C GLU A 320 -7.24 8.53 1.49
N GLY A 321 -7.66 9.69 0.96
CA GLY A 321 -7.50 10.99 1.60
C GLY A 321 -8.70 11.47 2.42
N PHE A 322 -9.68 10.61 2.73
CA PHE A 322 -10.95 11.02 3.34
C PHE A 322 -10.81 11.73 4.70
N ASP A 323 -9.82 11.36 5.51
CA ASP A 323 -9.57 11.93 6.83
C ASP A 323 -8.39 12.90 6.85
N ILE A 324 -7.89 13.31 5.68
CA ILE A 324 -6.85 14.32 5.51
C ILE A 324 -7.51 15.67 5.24
N ILE A 325 -7.09 16.69 6.01
CA ILE A 325 -7.42 18.09 5.73
C ILE A 325 -6.29 18.67 4.88
N PRO A 326 -6.52 19.01 3.59
CA PRO A 326 -5.50 19.62 2.75
C PRO A 326 -5.00 20.94 3.34
N GLU A 327 -3.74 21.27 3.09
CA GLU A 327 -3.12 22.51 3.59
C GLU A 327 -3.84 23.77 3.09
N ASP A 328 -4.32 23.75 1.85
CA ASP A 328 -5.07 24.85 1.24
C ASP A 328 -6.56 24.88 1.64
N LYS A 329 -7.01 23.87 2.40
CA LYS A 329 -8.39 23.67 2.88
C LYS A 329 -9.45 23.79 1.77
N ARG A 330 -9.11 23.43 0.53
CA ARG A 330 -10.05 23.48 -0.60
C ARG A 330 -10.86 22.21 -0.72
N TYR A 331 -12.16 22.40 -0.92
CA TYR A 331 -13.11 21.32 -1.13
C TYR A 331 -14.09 21.69 -2.26
N THR A 332 -14.49 20.69 -3.03
CA THR A 332 -15.60 20.81 -3.98
C THR A 332 -16.85 20.18 -3.36
N ILE A 333 -17.95 20.91 -3.38
CA ILE A 333 -19.28 20.42 -2.98
C ILE A 333 -20.07 20.12 -4.25
N TRP A 334 -20.69 18.94 -4.28
CA TRP A 334 -21.53 18.51 -5.38
C TRP A 334 -22.99 18.86 -5.09
N THR A 335 -23.52 19.83 -5.83
CA THR A 335 -24.92 20.29 -5.68
C THR A 335 -25.90 19.41 -6.44
N GLY A 336 -25.41 18.69 -7.45
CA GLY A 336 -26.16 17.68 -8.20
C GLY A 336 -25.21 16.77 -8.97
N ARG A 337 -25.66 15.56 -9.30
CA ARG A 337 -24.86 14.55 -10.00
C ARG A 337 -25.68 13.68 -10.94
N TYR A 338 -25.10 13.32 -12.08
CA TYR A 338 -25.64 12.30 -12.98
C TYR A 338 -25.17 10.92 -12.51
N LEU A 339 -26.09 9.98 -12.35
CA LEU A 339 -25.75 8.61 -11.95
C LEU A 339 -24.96 7.89 -13.06
N PHE A 340 -24.05 6.99 -12.66
CA PHE A 340 -23.32 6.14 -13.60
C PHE A 340 -24.24 5.18 -14.36
N GLU A 341 -25.33 4.71 -13.74
CA GLU A 341 -26.26 3.77 -14.37
C GLU A 341 -27.17 4.46 -15.39
N SER A 342 -27.30 3.88 -16.59
CA SER A 342 -28.26 4.33 -17.60
C SER A 342 -29.70 4.22 -17.07
N PRO A 343 -30.55 5.27 -17.19
CA PRO A 343 -30.43 6.41 -18.11
C PRO A 343 -29.75 7.67 -17.52
N HIS A 344 -28.71 7.51 -16.71
CA HIS A 344 -27.90 8.58 -16.10
C HIS A 344 -28.74 9.65 -15.42
N LYS A 345 -29.67 9.23 -14.55
CA LYS A 345 -30.60 10.15 -13.90
C LYS A 345 -29.84 11.22 -13.13
N HIS A 346 -30.23 12.48 -13.31
CA HIS A 346 -29.74 13.57 -12.49
C HIS A 346 -30.38 13.53 -11.10
N THR A 347 -29.56 13.60 -10.06
CA THR A 347 -29.98 13.75 -8.68
C THR A 347 -29.56 15.12 -8.17
N ASP A 348 -30.53 15.93 -7.76
CA ASP A 348 -30.32 17.24 -7.15
C ASP A 348 -30.22 17.12 -5.61
N TYR A 349 -29.15 17.68 -5.05
CA TYR A 349 -28.86 17.67 -3.62
C TYR A 349 -29.17 19.00 -2.92
N MET A 350 -29.57 20.05 -3.65
CA MET A 350 -29.77 21.39 -3.09
C MET A 350 -30.76 21.39 -1.92
N GLU A 351 -31.94 20.83 -2.11
CA GLU A 351 -32.96 20.76 -1.06
C GLU A 351 -32.67 19.65 -0.06
N SER A 352 -32.29 18.46 -0.54
CA SER A 352 -32.19 17.25 0.28
C SER A 352 -30.97 17.23 1.23
N VAL A 353 -29.89 17.91 0.86
CA VAL A 353 -28.61 17.93 1.60
C VAL A 353 -28.09 19.34 1.81
N ILE A 354 -27.82 20.10 0.73
CA ILE A 354 -27.06 21.36 0.80
C ILE A 354 -27.75 22.36 1.72
N SER A 355 -29.07 22.52 1.60
CA SER A 355 -29.87 23.40 2.45
C SER A 355 -29.70 23.11 3.95
N LYS A 356 -29.54 21.82 4.31
CA LYS A 356 -29.45 21.35 5.70
C LYS A 356 -28.06 21.54 6.30
N ILE A 357 -27.02 21.49 5.48
CA ILE A 357 -25.63 21.64 5.93
C ILE A 357 -25.05 23.05 5.71
N LYS A 358 -25.77 23.93 5.01
CA LYS A 358 -25.33 25.28 4.65
C LYS A 358 -24.75 26.07 5.81
N LEU A 359 -25.47 26.12 6.95
CA LEU A 359 -25.00 26.84 8.13
C LEU A 359 -23.68 26.30 8.69
N ARG A 360 -23.45 24.98 8.58
CA ARG A 360 -22.20 24.34 9.01
C ARG A 360 -21.05 24.71 8.07
N LEU A 361 -21.30 24.73 6.76
CA LEU A 361 -20.33 25.16 5.74
C LEU A 361 -19.93 26.63 5.93
N GLU A 362 -20.90 27.54 6.07
CA GLU A 362 -20.65 28.98 6.30
C GLU A 362 -19.82 29.23 7.58
N LYS A 363 -20.00 28.40 8.61
CA LYS A 363 -19.16 28.45 9.82
C LYS A 363 -17.71 28.07 9.49
N MET A 364 -17.50 26.97 8.77
CA MET A 364 -16.17 26.50 8.40
C MET A 364 -15.46 27.47 7.43
N GLU A 365 -16.19 28.15 6.54
CA GLU A 365 -15.63 29.20 5.68
C GLU A 365 -15.00 30.34 6.50
N LYS A 366 -15.64 30.72 7.62
CA LYS A 366 -15.10 31.71 8.56
C LYS A 366 -13.85 31.20 9.30
N GLU A 367 -13.65 29.89 9.36
CA GLU A 367 -12.47 29.22 9.94
C GLU A 367 -11.38 28.95 8.87
N GLY A 368 -11.57 29.49 7.65
CA GLY A 368 -10.61 29.50 6.56
C GLY A 368 -10.73 28.33 5.58
N PHE A 369 -11.78 27.52 5.65
CA PHE A 369 -12.08 26.53 4.62
C PHE A 369 -12.62 27.20 3.35
N ILE A 370 -12.36 26.60 2.18
CA ILE A 370 -12.84 27.12 0.90
C ILE A 370 -13.67 26.04 0.23
N PHE A 371 -14.97 26.30 0.05
CA PHE A 371 -15.87 25.42 -0.65
C PHE A 371 -16.23 25.98 -2.02
N THR A 372 -16.16 25.14 -3.06
CA THR A 372 -16.63 25.48 -4.41
C THR A 372 -17.76 24.55 -4.79
N GLU A 373 -18.94 25.10 -5.05
CA GLU A 373 -20.09 24.35 -5.53
C GLU A 373 -19.95 23.99 -7.01
N ARG A 374 -20.23 22.72 -7.37
CA ARG A 374 -20.22 22.22 -8.75
C ARG A 374 -21.30 21.17 -8.97
N GLU A 375 -21.69 20.99 -10.23
CA GLU A 375 -22.53 19.88 -10.70
C GLU A 375 -21.63 18.82 -11.34
N ASP A 376 -21.80 17.54 -10.97
CA ASP A 376 -21.05 16.45 -11.60
C ASP A 376 -21.73 16.03 -12.89
N THR A 377 -21.20 16.53 -14.00
CA THR A 377 -21.73 16.33 -15.34
C THR A 377 -21.01 15.21 -16.11
N ARG A 378 -20.15 14.42 -15.47
CA ARG A 378 -19.34 13.38 -16.14
C ARG A 378 -20.17 12.36 -16.94
N PHE A 379 -21.41 12.10 -16.52
CA PHE A 379 -22.32 11.14 -17.16
C PHE A 379 -23.53 11.82 -17.82
N LYS A 380 -23.47 13.13 -18.04
CA LYS A 380 -24.49 13.87 -18.77
C LYS A 380 -24.41 13.49 -20.24
N VAL A 381 -25.50 12.93 -20.77
CA VAL A 381 -25.65 12.55 -22.19
C VAL A 381 -26.29 13.66 -22.99
#